data_AF-A0A5R2NB10-F1
#
_entry.id   AF-A0A5R2NB10-F1
#
_cell.length_a   1.000
_cell.length_b   1.000
_cell.length_c   1.000
_cell.angle_alpha   90.00
_cell.angle_beta   90.00
_cell.angle_gamma   90.00
#
_symmetry.space_group_name_H-M   'P 1'
#
loop_
_entity.id
_entity.type
_entity.pdbx_description
1 polymer ?
#
loop_
_entity_poly.entity_id
_entity_poly.type
_entity_poly.pdbx_seq_one_letter_code
_entity_poly.pdbx_strand_id
1 'polypeptide(L)'
;MPELSTRPRRNVQTLCLAHEVGQLIRVRCRHCNITRHYLPGDLAKLVGDIPFWDVERHMRCERCKLRELDADIILPSAAERLKIRVRRLVEIRMVRRVIWRD
;
A
#
# COMPACT_ATOMS: atom_id res chain seq x y z
N MET A 1 -24.97 -21.09 -24.08
CA MET A 1 -24.61 -19.72 -23.65
C MET A 1 -23.67 -19.86 -22.46
N PRO A 2 -22.53 -19.16 -22.37
CA PRO A 2 -21.58 -19.39 -21.29
C PRO A 2 -22.11 -18.77 -19.99
N GLU A 3 -21.97 -19.51 -18.91
CA GLU A 3 -22.52 -19.18 -17.61
C GLU A 3 -21.72 -18.04 -16.97
N LEU A 4 -22.36 -16.88 -16.82
CA LEU A 4 -21.82 -15.75 -16.08
C LEU A 4 -21.78 -16.13 -14.60
N SER A 5 -20.61 -16.60 -14.16
CA SER A 5 -20.32 -16.88 -12.76
C SER A 5 -20.62 -15.66 -11.88
N THR A 6 -21.82 -15.67 -11.29
CA THR A 6 -22.28 -14.68 -10.31
C THR A 6 -21.62 -15.00 -8.98
N ARG A 7 -20.30 -14.83 -8.91
CA ARG A 7 -19.64 -14.65 -7.62
C ARG A 7 -19.92 -13.21 -7.22
N PRO A 8 -20.52 -12.94 -6.04
CA PRO A 8 -20.64 -11.56 -5.58
C PRO A 8 -19.23 -10.99 -5.63
N ARG A 9 -19.03 -9.94 -6.43
CA ARG A 9 -17.76 -9.23 -6.50
C ARG A 9 -17.48 -8.83 -5.06
N ARG A 10 -16.58 -9.57 -4.38
CA ARG A 10 -16.05 -9.13 -3.10
C ARG A 10 -15.66 -7.68 -3.37
N ASN A 11 -16.21 -6.74 -2.61
CA ASN A 11 -15.83 -5.33 -2.68
C ASN A 11 -14.39 -5.25 -2.19
N VAL A 12 -13.49 -5.71 -3.05
CA VAL A 12 -12.07 -5.71 -2.83
C VAL A 12 -11.70 -4.26 -2.96
N GLN A 13 -11.42 -3.64 -1.82
CA GLN A 13 -11.01 -2.26 -1.75
C GLN A 13 -9.60 -2.17 -2.32
N THR A 14 -9.51 -1.99 -3.64
CA THR A 14 -8.24 -1.85 -4.35
C THR A 14 -7.65 -0.47 -4.09
N LEU A 15 -6.35 -0.34 -4.35
CA LEU A 15 -5.63 0.91 -4.16
C LEU A 15 -6.22 2.06 -4.99
N CYS A 16 -6.67 1.81 -6.23
CA CYS A 16 -7.32 2.84 -7.04
C CYS A 16 -8.64 3.31 -6.42
N LEU A 17 -9.51 2.39 -5.99
CA LEU A 17 -10.78 2.74 -5.31
C LEU A 17 -10.53 3.51 -4.01
N ALA A 18 -9.56 3.07 -3.21
CA ALA A 18 -9.16 3.78 -1.98
C ALA A 18 -8.64 5.19 -2.28
N HIS A 19 -7.99 5.39 -3.42
CA HIS A 19 -7.54 6.71 -3.86
C HIS A 19 -8.70 7.63 -4.24
N GLU A 20 -9.67 7.13 -5.00
CA GLU A 20 -10.87 7.88 -5.41
C GLU A 20 -11.70 8.33 -4.19
N VAL A 21 -11.81 7.46 -3.17
CA VAL A 21 -12.50 7.78 -1.90
C VAL A 21 -11.67 8.75 -1.04
N GLY A 22 -10.38 8.96 -1.35
CA GLY A 22 -9.48 9.82 -0.58
C GLY A 22 -9.01 9.20 0.74
N GLN A 23 -8.95 7.87 0.79
CA GLN A 23 -8.41 7.11 1.90
C GLN A 23 -6.88 7.15 1.90
N LEU A 24 -6.29 6.89 3.06
CA LEU A 24 -4.86 6.71 3.23
C LEU A 24 -4.58 5.30 3.75
N ILE A 25 -3.39 4.81 3.42
CA ILE A 25 -2.91 3.53 3.93
C ILE A 25 -1.88 3.80 5.00
N ARG A 26 -2.21 3.39 6.22
CA ARG A 26 -1.33 3.40 7.36
C ARG A 26 -0.60 2.08 7.42
N VAL A 27 0.72 2.11 7.26
CA VAL A 27 1.58 0.94 7.42
C VAL A 27 2.41 1.11 8.69
N ARG A 28 2.25 0.18 9.63
CA ARG A 28 3.02 0.12 10.87
C ARG A 28 3.93 -1.09 10.86
N CYS A 29 5.22 -0.89 11.08
CA CYS A 29 6.12 -2.03 11.29
C CYS A 29 5.94 -2.57 12.72
N ARG A 30 5.59 -3.85 12.88
CA ARG A 30 5.41 -4.46 14.21
C ARG A 30 6.71 -4.54 15.00
N HIS A 31 7.84 -4.70 14.30
CA HIS A 31 9.16 -4.80 14.92
C HIS A 31 9.74 -3.43 15.32
N CYS A 32 9.75 -2.44 14.40
CA CYS A 32 10.31 -1.12 14.68
C CYS A 32 9.31 -0.16 15.35
N ASN A 33 8.04 -0.53 15.41
CA ASN A 33 6.94 0.30 15.88
C ASN A 33 6.80 1.66 15.16
N ILE A 34 7.27 1.74 13.92
CA ILE A 34 7.22 2.95 13.09
C ILE A 34 5.94 2.91 12.27
N THR A 35 5.13 3.96 12.38
CA THR A 35 3.91 4.16 11.61
C THR A 35 4.14 5.14 10.47
N ARG A 36 3.71 4.79 9.26
CA ARG A 36 3.85 5.62 8.06
C ARG A 36 2.53 5.65 7.31
N HIS A 37 2.26 6.77 6.67
CA HIS A 37 1.05 6.96 5.89
C HIS A 37 1.43 7.17 4.42
N TYR A 38 0.82 6.38 3.55
CA TYR A 38 1.02 6.43 2.11
C TYR A 38 -0.29 6.77 1.41
N LEU A 39 -0.16 7.47 0.29
CA LEU A 39 -1.28 7.63 -0.64
C LEU A 39 -1.48 6.31 -1.39
N PRO A 40 -2.71 5.78 -1.44
CA PRO A 40 -2.97 4.54 -2.15
C PRO A 40 -2.68 4.68 -3.66
N GLY A 41 -2.87 5.87 -4.26
CA GLY A 41 -2.46 6.13 -5.65
C GLY A 41 -0.95 6.06 -5.89
N ASP A 42 -0.12 6.40 -4.90
CA ASP A 42 1.34 6.24 -4.98
C ASP A 42 1.75 4.78 -4.81
N LEU A 43 1.08 4.05 -3.92
CA LEU A 43 1.24 2.60 -3.78
C LEU A 43 0.85 1.89 -5.07
N ALA A 44 -0.26 2.29 -5.70
CA ALA A 44 -0.72 1.69 -6.96
C ALA A 44 0.32 1.83 -8.08
N LYS A 45 1.07 2.93 -8.12
CA LYS A 45 2.18 3.10 -9.08
C LYS A 45 3.38 2.19 -8.79
N LEU A 46 3.60 1.81 -7.52
CA LEU A 46 4.71 0.96 -7.10
C LEU A 46 4.42 -0.53 -7.25
N VAL A 47 3.23 -0.97 -6.85
CA VAL A 47 2.87 -2.39 -6.74
C VAL A 47 1.73 -2.81 -7.69
N GLY A 48 1.09 -1.86 -8.37
CA GLY A 48 -0.08 -2.08 -9.21
C GLY A 48 -1.40 -1.90 -8.44
N ASP A 49 -2.53 -2.10 -9.13
CA ASP A 49 -3.85 -2.09 -8.48
C ASP A 49 -4.08 -3.40 -7.73
N ILE A 50 -3.42 -3.51 -6.57
CA ILE A 50 -3.59 -4.63 -5.65
C ILE A 50 -4.57 -4.26 -4.55
N PRO A 51 -5.15 -5.25 -3.86
CA PRO A 51 -5.95 -5.00 -2.66
C PRO A 51 -5.10 -4.64 -1.44
N PHE A 52 -5.68 -3.89 -0.48
CA PHE A 52 -4.93 -3.35 0.66
C PHE A 52 -4.22 -4.40 1.53
N TRP A 53 -4.83 -5.56 1.73
CA TRP A 53 -4.27 -6.69 2.50
C TRP A 53 -3.06 -7.35 1.84
N ASP A 54 -2.73 -6.96 0.61
CA ASP A 54 -1.61 -7.49 -0.16
C ASP A 54 -0.43 -6.50 -0.12
N VAL A 55 -0.68 -5.24 0.27
CA VAL A 55 0.34 -4.20 0.46
C VAL A 55 1.41 -4.64 1.46
N GLU A 56 1.01 -5.32 2.55
CA GLU A 56 1.94 -5.86 3.55
C GLU A 56 2.92 -6.89 2.98
N ARG A 57 2.51 -7.66 1.95
CA ARG A 57 3.34 -8.70 1.32
C ARG A 57 4.36 -8.10 0.35
N HIS A 58 3.99 -6.99 -0.29
CA HIS A 58 4.79 -6.29 -1.28
C HIS A 58 5.71 -5.24 -0.67
N MET A 59 5.42 -4.74 0.52
CA MET A 59 6.26 -3.77 1.22
C MET A 59 7.26 -4.41 2.20
N ARG A 60 8.33 -3.67 2.48
CA ARG A 60 9.31 -4.01 3.53
C ARG A 60 9.61 -2.77 4.35
N CYS A 61 9.89 -2.94 5.63
CA CYS A 61 10.31 -1.84 6.48
C CYS A 61 11.68 -1.31 6.01
N GLU A 62 11.83 0.01 5.81
CA GLU A 62 13.13 0.61 5.43
C GLU A 62 14.22 0.38 6.48
N ARG A 63 13.87 0.25 7.76
CA ARG A 63 14.83 0.14 8.86
C ARG A 63 15.28 -1.31 9.10
N CYS A 64 14.33 -2.23 9.32
CA CYS A 64 14.66 -3.63 9.62
C CYS A 64 14.61 -4.56 8.39
N LYS A 65 14.12 -4.10 7.24
CA LYS A 65 13.94 -4.89 5.99
C LYS A 65 13.04 -6.13 6.13
N LEU A 66 12.39 -6.30 7.28
CA LEU A 66 11.39 -7.35 7.53
C LEU A 66 10.06 -7.00 6.86
N ARG A 67 9.27 -8.04 6.59
CA ARG A 67 7.92 -7.96 6.03
C ARG A 67 6.83 -7.97 7.12
N GLU A 68 7.19 -7.83 8.38
CA GLU A 68 6.26 -7.73 9.51
C GLU A 68 5.67 -6.33 9.59
N LEU A 69 4.78 -6.05 8.64
CA LEU A 69 4.07 -4.80 8.46
C LEU A 69 2.58 -5.03 8.69
N ASP A 70 1.95 -4.09 9.38
CA ASP A 70 0.53 -4.05 9.65
C ASP A 70 -0.05 -2.91 8.80
N ALA A 71 -0.87 -3.24 7.81
CA ALA A 71 -1.46 -2.29 6.88
C ALA A 71 -2.93 -2.06 7.22
N ASP A 72 -3.31 -0.80 7.41
CA ASP A 72 -4.64 -0.39 7.83
C ASP A 72 -5.13 0.75 6.93
N ILE A 73 -6.40 0.71 6.51
CA ILE A 73 -7.00 1.79 5.74
C ILE A 73 -7.62 2.78 6.70
N ILE A 74 -7.17 4.02 6.63
CA ILE A 74 -7.75 5.12 7.39
C ILE A 74 -8.41 6.11 6.44
N LEU A 75 -9.59 6.60 6.82
CA LEU A 75 -10.23 7.73 6.15
C LEU A 75 -10.00 8.97 7.04
N PRO A 76 -8.91 9.73 6.83
CA PRO A 76 -8.58 10.84 7.71
C PRO A 76 -9.62 11.95 7.55
N SER A 77 -10.09 12.50 8.68
CA SER A 77 -10.85 13.75 8.65
C SER A 77 -9.96 14.91 8.18
N ALA A 78 -10.56 16.01 7.72
CA ALA A 78 -9.80 17.17 7.21
C ALA A 78 -8.74 17.69 8.21
N ALA A 79 -9.04 17.65 9.51
CA ALA A 79 -8.11 18.00 10.58
C ALA A 79 -6.96 16.99 10.76
N GLU A 80 -7.21 15.71 10.51
CA GLU A 80 -6.19 14.66 10.57
C GLU A 80 -5.29 14.68 9.34
N ARG A 81 -5.83 15.00 8.14
CA ARG A 81 -5.01 15.22 6.93
C ARG A 81 -3.94 16.30 7.13
N LEU A 82 -4.22 17.32 7.94
CA LEU A 82 -3.26 18.37 8.27
C LEU A 82 -2.17 17.91 9.26
N LYS A 83 -2.49 16.95 10.14
CA LYS A 83 -1.53 16.39 11.13
C LYS A 83 -0.74 15.18 10.59
N ILE A 84 -1.30 14.44 9.65
CA ILE A 84 -0.69 13.25 9.07
C ILE A 84 0.37 13.69 8.05
N ARG A 85 1.64 13.43 8.36
CA ARG A 85 2.73 13.55 7.38
C ARG A 85 2.61 12.43 6.35
N VAL A 86 1.89 12.71 5.28
CA VAL A 86 1.77 11.82 4.12
C VAL A 86 3.10 11.82 3.37
N ARG A 87 3.75 10.66 3.27
CA ARG A 87 4.89 10.51 2.35
C ARG A 87 4.34 10.46 0.93
N ARG A 88 4.58 11.52 0.17
CA ARG A 88 4.30 11.56 -1.26
C ARG A 88 5.44 10.86 -2.00
N LEU A 89 5.08 10.05 -2.99
CA LEU A 89 6.06 9.50 -3.91
C LEU A 89 6.62 10.62 -4.77
N VAL A 90 7.92 10.90 -4.63
CA VAL A 90 8.60 11.95 -5.41
C VAL A 90 9.18 11.37 -6.70
N GLU A 91 9.81 10.19 -6.62
CA GLU A 91 10.46 9.55 -7.75
C GLU A 91 10.60 8.04 -7.48
N ILE A 92 10.43 7.20 -8.50
CA ILE A 92 10.73 5.76 -8.45
C ILE A 92 12.05 5.54 -9.17
N ARG A 93 13.11 5.16 -8.44
CA ARG A 93 14.40 4.76 -9.04
C ARG A 93 14.47 3.24 -9.17
N MET A 94 14.57 2.74 -10.40
CA MET A 94 14.87 1.33 -10.67
C MET A 94 16.36 1.06 -10.43
N VAL A 95 16.69 0.29 -9.39
CA VAL A 95 18.07 -0.15 -9.13
C VAL A 95 18.28 -1.53 -9.77
N ARG A 96 19.07 -1.60 -10.86
CA ARG A 96 19.50 -2.88 -11.44
C ARG A 96 20.47 -3.56 -10.47
N ARG A 97 20.11 -4.75 -9.98
CA ARG A 97 20.94 -5.52 -9.05
C ARG A 97 21.45 -6.77 -9.74
N VAL A 98 22.74 -6.80 -10.06
CA VAL A 98 23.40 -7.94 -10.72
C VAL A 98 23.70 -9.00 -9.66
N ILE A 99 23.21 -10.22 -9.86
CA ILE A 99 23.49 -11.36 -8.98
C ILE A 99 24.39 -12.30 -9.77
N TRP A 100 25.63 -12.44 -9.34
CA TRP A 100 26.57 -13.41 -9.88
C TRP A 100 26.36 -14.75 -9.19
N ARG A 101 26.47 -15.83 -9.96
CA ARG A 101 26.51 -17.21 -9.47
C ARG A 101 27.89 -17.74 -9.85
N ASP A 102 28.56 -18.40 -8.92
CA ASP A 102 29.76 -19.22 -9.19
C ASP A 102 29.32 -20.58 -9.70
#